data_AF-A0A8C5TFV0-F1
#
_entry.id   AF-A0A8C5TFV0-F1
#
_cell.length_a   1.000
_cell.length_b   1.000
_cell.length_c   1.000
_cell.angle_alpha   90.00
_cell.angle_beta   90.00
_cell.angle_gamma   90.00
#
_symmetry.space_group_name_H-M   'P 1'
#
loop_
_entity.id
_entity.type
_entity.pdbx_description
1 polymer ?
#
loop_
_entity_poly.entity_id
_entity_poly.type
_entity_poly.pdbx_seq_one_letter_code
_entity_poly.pdbx_strand_id
1 'polypeptide(L)'
;PWPSQRDVRSVLQLLAVLQWVLSFLLLGTVSLLLLIYLLFTSLWLIPVLYLAWIICDWDTPEKGGRRLPCLRRWTVWKHFRDYFPVKLVKTHDLSPSHNYIIGSHPHGILCVGAFCNFITGSTGFEELFPGIRSFLTTLAGNFRLPVFREYLMSGGLCPVTRRAIGYLLSQKGTGNAVAIVIGGAAESLSCRPGVTTLILKHRKGFVRMALRHGAFLVPSFSFGENDLFRQVVFEEGSWMRSIQRRFQKMMGFAPCLFYGRGLTSSQSRGFLPYSRPITTVVGEPVAVPRVENPSRELVDRYHELYIRALLKLFNENKTKYGLSESDELHIL
;
A
#
# COMPACT_ATOMS: atom_id res chain seq x y z
N PRO A 1 25.64 19.93 26.19
CA PRO A 1 24.48 19.14 26.65
C PRO A 1 24.16 17.99 25.69
N TRP A 2 24.22 16.75 26.16
CA TRP A 2 23.83 15.58 25.36
C TRP A 2 22.32 15.61 25.09
N PRO A 3 21.84 15.24 23.89
CA PRO A 3 20.42 15.23 23.57
C PRO A 3 19.67 14.26 24.50
N SER A 4 18.44 14.61 24.89
CA SER A 4 17.63 13.73 25.75
C SER A 4 17.26 12.45 24.99
N GLN A 5 16.97 11.36 25.70
CA GLN A 5 16.51 10.12 25.05
C GLN A 5 15.23 10.32 24.20
N ARG A 6 14.38 11.28 24.57
CA ARG A 6 13.18 11.65 23.80
C ARG A 6 13.56 12.34 22.48
N ASP A 7 14.58 13.17 22.50
CA ASP A 7 15.09 13.86 21.30
C ASP A 7 15.70 12.86 20.33
N VAL A 8 16.54 11.95 20.83
CA VAL A 8 17.14 10.88 20.02
C VAL A 8 16.07 10.01 19.38
N ARG A 9 15.04 9.59 20.14
CA ARG A 9 13.93 8.79 19.59
C ARG A 9 13.19 9.54 18.48
N SER A 10 12.90 10.82 18.68
CA SER A 10 12.19 11.66 17.71
C SER A 10 12.99 11.84 16.41
N VAL A 11 14.30 12.00 16.52
CA VAL A 11 15.21 12.05 15.37
C VAL A 11 15.22 10.72 14.62
N LEU A 12 15.32 9.58 15.32
CA LEU A 12 15.29 8.26 14.69
C LEU A 12 13.96 7.98 13.96
N GLN A 13 12.84 8.40 14.55
CA GLN A 13 11.52 8.36 13.91
C GLN A 13 11.48 9.19 12.63
N LEU A 14 11.99 10.41 12.68
CA LEU A 14 12.04 11.30 11.51
C LEU A 14 12.95 10.74 10.41
N LEU A 15 14.12 10.22 10.77
CA LEU A 15 15.05 9.58 9.84
C LEU A 15 14.45 8.32 9.20
N ALA A 16 13.69 7.52 9.96
CA ALA A 16 12.99 6.35 9.43
C ALA A 16 11.96 6.74 8.36
N VAL A 17 11.16 7.78 8.63
CA VAL A 17 10.19 8.30 7.64
C VAL A 17 10.88 8.93 6.45
N LEU A 18 11.94 9.71 6.67
CA LEU A 18 12.74 10.29 5.58
C LEU A 18 13.34 9.20 4.70
N GLN A 19 13.97 8.19 5.28
CA GLN A 19 14.52 7.05 4.56
C GLN A 19 13.43 6.37 3.72
N TRP A 20 12.25 6.12 4.29
CA TRP A 20 11.14 5.50 3.56
C TRP A 20 10.65 6.35 2.40
N VAL A 21 10.40 7.66 2.62
CA VAL A 21 9.92 8.58 1.57
C VAL A 21 10.96 8.72 0.45
N LEU A 22 12.23 8.93 0.78
CA LEU A 22 13.30 9.01 -0.22
C LEU A 22 13.49 7.71 -0.97
N SER A 23 13.34 6.56 -0.29
CA SER A 23 13.41 5.25 -0.95
C SER A 23 12.28 5.08 -1.97
N PHE A 24 11.06 5.50 -1.63
CA PHE A 24 9.92 5.44 -2.54
C PHE A 24 10.06 6.38 -3.74
N LEU A 25 10.54 7.62 -3.51
CA LEU A 25 10.58 8.65 -4.55
C LEU A 25 11.83 8.61 -5.43
N LEU A 26 13.00 8.28 -4.86
CA LEU A 26 14.30 8.51 -5.51
C LEU A 26 15.08 7.23 -5.78
N LEU A 27 14.90 6.15 -5.01
CA LEU A 27 15.79 4.98 -5.08
C LEU A 27 15.87 4.40 -6.49
N GLY A 28 14.75 4.23 -7.18
CA GLY A 28 14.73 3.68 -8.53
C GLY A 28 15.43 4.58 -9.55
N THR A 29 15.12 5.88 -9.55
CA THR A 29 15.71 6.85 -10.49
C THR A 29 17.21 7.03 -10.24
N VAL A 30 17.62 7.20 -8.98
CA VAL A 30 19.03 7.35 -8.60
C VAL A 30 19.83 6.09 -8.93
N SER A 31 19.27 4.91 -8.64
CA SER A 31 19.94 3.63 -8.96
C SER A 31 20.10 3.44 -10.47
N LEU A 32 19.09 3.80 -11.26
CA LEU A 32 19.17 3.74 -12.72
C LEU A 32 20.27 4.67 -13.26
N LEU A 33 20.28 5.94 -12.82
CA LEU A 33 21.30 6.91 -13.24
C LEU A 33 22.70 6.49 -12.81
N LEU A 34 22.85 5.92 -11.60
CA LEU A 34 24.10 5.38 -11.11
C LEU A 34 24.59 4.22 -11.99
N LEU A 35 23.72 3.26 -12.32
CA LEU A 35 24.10 2.14 -13.19
C LEU A 35 24.52 2.61 -14.58
N ILE A 36 23.79 3.59 -15.14
CA ILE A 36 24.16 4.21 -16.43
C ILE A 36 25.54 4.87 -16.31
N TYR A 37 25.78 5.66 -15.27
CA TYR A 37 27.07 6.30 -15.04
C TYR A 37 28.20 5.26 -14.92
N LEU A 38 28.01 4.20 -14.14
CA LEU A 38 29.01 3.15 -13.93
C LEU A 38 29.42 2.43 -15.22
N LEU A 39 28.54 2.33 -16.23
CA LEU A 39 28.87 1.79 -17.55
C LEU A 39 29.99 2.58 -18.26
N PHE A 40 30.19 3.86 -17.91
CA PHE A 40 31.23 4.73 -18.45
C PHE A 40 32.47 4.82 -17.55
N THR A 41 32.61 3.92 -16.57
CA THR A 41 33.75 3.88 -15.63
C THR A 41 34.47 2.54 -15.68
N SER A 42 35.59 2.40 -14.96
CA SER A 42 36.28 1.10 -14.77
C SER A 42 35.40 0.03 -14.09
N LEU A 43 34.28 0.43 -13.47
CA LEU A 43 33.33 -0.46 -12.80
C LEU A 43 32.21 -0.98 -13.71
N TRP A 44 32.29 -0.79 -15.04
CA TRP A 44 31.25 -1.15 -16.01
C TRP A 44 30.78 -2.61 -15.95
N LEU A 45 31.62 -3.55 -15.48
CA LEU A 45 31.26 -4.95 -15.32
C LEU A 45 30.12 -5.14 -14.29
N ILE A 46 30.04 -4.29 -13.27
CA ILE A 46 28.99 -4.37 -12.23
C ILE A 46 27.59 -4.19 -12.85
N PRO A 47 27.27 -3.06 -13.53
CA PRO A 47 25.96 -2.90 -14.16
C PRO A 47 25.71 -3.93 -15.26
N VAL A 48 26.71 -4.37 -16.04
CA VAL A 48 26.50 -5.40 -17.07
C VAL A 48 26.08 -6.73 -16.47
N LEU A 49 26.80 -7.25 -15.47
CA LEU A 49 26.44 -8.50 -14.81
C LEU A 49 25.07 -8.40 -14.12
N TYR A 50 24.80 -7.26 -13.48
CA TYR A 50 23.52 -7.02 -12.84
C TYR A 50 22.35 -6.95 -13.83
N LEU A 51 22.50 -6.27 -14.96
CA LEU A 51 21.48 -6.21 -16.01
C LEU A 51 21.26 -7.57 -16.68
N ALA A 52 22.33 -8.34 -16.93
CA ALA A 52 22.22 -9.70 -17.43
C ALA A 52 21.43 -10.59 -16.47
N TRP A 53 21.68 -10.45 -15.16
CA TRP A 53 20.90 -11.14 -14.14
C TRP A 53 19.43 -10.69 -14.12
N ILE A 54 19.14 -9.39 -14.24
CA ILE A 54 17.75 -8.88 -14.33
C ILE A 54 17.00 -9.51 -15.50
N ILE A 55 17.64 -9.68 -16.66
CA ILE A 55 17.01 -10.30 -17.85
C ILE A 55 16.59 -11.74 -17.53
N CYS A 56 17.46 -12.50 -16.87
CA CYS A 56 17.14 -13.86 -16.42
C CYS A 56 16.06 -13.86 -15.31
N ASP A 57 16.05 -12.81 -14.47
CA ASP A 57 15.17 -12.64 -13.32
C ASP A 57 13.85 -11.90 -13.63
N TRP A 58 13.57 -11.63 -14.91
CA TRP A 58 12.56 -10.66 -15.32
C TRP A 58 11.18 -10.92 -14.71
N ASP A 59 10.78 -12.18 -14.67
CA ASP A 59 9.45 -12.64 -14.24
C ASP A 59 9.28 -12.81 -12.72
N THR A 60 10.33 -12.67 -11.93
CA THR A 60 10.26 -12.91 -10.48
C THR A 60 9.23 -12.05 -9.73
N PRO A 61 9.02 -10.74 -10.04
CA PRO A 61 7.97 -9.94 -9.42
C PRO A 61 6.58 -10.54 -9.62
N GLU A 62 6.32 -11.14 -10.80
CA GLU A 62 5.06 -11.80 -11.16
C GLU A 62 4.89 -13.17 -10.48
N LYS A 63 5.93 -13.68 -9.82
CA LYS A 63 5.93 -14.96 -9.09
C LYS A 63 6.01 -14.75 -7.57
N GLY A 64 5.58 -13.57 -7.11
CA GLY A 64 5.48 -13.23 -5.69
C GLY A 64 6.79 -12.81 -5.02
N GLY A 65 7.80 -12.44 -5.81
CA GLY A 65 9.03 -11.81 -5.35
C GLY A 65 9.90 -12.64 -4.41
N ARG A 66 10.91 -11.98 -3.82
CA ARG A 66 11.85 -12.53 -2.85
C ARG A 66 11.72 -11.84 -1.51
N ARG A 67 10.83 -12.33 -0.64
CA ARG A 67 10.66 -11.77 0.70
C ARG A 67 11.88 -12.02 1.57
N LEU A 68 12.35 -10.98 2.26
CA LEU A 68 13.44 -11.07 3.23
C LEU A 68 12.91 -10.78 4.64
N PRO A 69 12.77 -11.81 5.50
CA PRO A 69 12.24 -11.64 6.85
C PRO A 69 13.06 -10.66 7.72
N CYS A 70 14.38 -10.62 7.54
CA CYS A 70 15.26 -9.70 8.25
C CYS A 70 14.93 -8.23 7.93
N LEU A 71 14.70 -7.91 6.66
CA LEU A 71 14.35 -6.56 6.25
C LEU A 71 12.97 -6.17 6.78
N ARG A 72 11.98 -7.08 6.74
CA ARG A 72 10.64 -6.82 7.29
C ARG A 72 10.67 -6.55 8.80
N ARG A 73 11.58 -7.18 9.55
CA ARG A 73 11.75 -7.01 11.00
C ARG A 73 12.79 -5.96 11.40
N TRP A 74 13.28 -5.18 10.43
CA TRP A 74 14.30 -4.17 10.70
C TRP A 74 13.79 -3.11 11.69
N THR A 75 14.63 -2.75 12.67
CA THR A 75 14.31 -1.81 13.75
C THR A 75 13.83 -0.45 13.26
N VAL A 76 14.27 -0.01 12.06
CA VAL A 76 13.79 1.23 11.42
C VAL A 76 12.25 1.26 11.31
N TRP A 77 11.60 0.11 11.11
CA TRP A 77 10.15 0.03 11.00
C TRP A 77 9.43 0.25 12.32
N LYS A 78 10.08 -0.03 13.46
CA LYS A 78 9.52 0.31 14.78
C LYS A 78 9.48 1.83 14.95
N HIS A 79 10.56 2.52 14.56
CA HIS A 79 10.60 3.99 14.54
C HIS A 79 9.60 4.58 13.55
N PHE A 80 9.47 3.99 12.35
CA PHE A 80 8.46 4.38 11.36
C PHE A 80 7.03 4.25 11.92
N ARG A 81 6.70 3.10 12.53
CA ARG A 81 5.41 2.87 13.18
C ARG A 81 5.14 3.90 14.28
N ASP A 82 6.12 4.14 15.14
CA ASP A 82 5.98 5.02 16.30
C ASP A 82 5.96 6.51 15.91
N TYR A 83 6.36 6.87 14.69
CA TYR A 83 6.18 8.22 14.16
C TYR A 83 4.70 8.52 13.85
N PHE A 84 3.94 7.54 13.34
CA PHE A 84 2.50 7.67 13.02
C PHE A 84 1.57 6.98 14.04
N PRO A 85 2.07 6.67 15.25
CA PRO A 85 1.50 5.65 16.14
C PRO A 85 0.62 4.56 15.46
N VAL A 86 1.15 3.83 14.46
CA VAL A 86 0.33 2.89 13.67
C VAL A 86 -0.13 1.70 14.52
N LYS A 87 -1.43 1.40 14.47
CA LYS A 87 -2.06 0.23 15.10
C LYS A 87 -2.75 -0.64 14.07
N LEU A 88 -2.62 -1.96 14.23
CA LEU A 88 -3.36 -2.96 13.47
C LEU A 88 -4.35 -3.65 14.40
N VAL A 89 -5.61 -3.65 14.02
CA VAL A 89 -6.72 -4.23 14.78
C VAL A 89 -7.32 -5.36 13.96
N LYS A 90 -7.39 -6.54 14.57
CA LYS A 90 -8.02 -7.73 14.01
C LYS A 90 -9.41 -7.86 14.60
N THR A 91 -10.40 -8.07 13.73
CA THR A 91 -11.78 -8.38 14.16
C THR A 91 -12.07 -9.88 14.16
N HIS A 92 -11.47 -10.64 13.23
CA HIS A 92 -11.73 -12.07 13.04
C HIS A 92 -10.46 -12.84 12.71
N ASP A 93 -10.44 -14.14 13.02
CA ASP A 93 -9.41 -15.06 12.58
C ASP A 93 -9.41 -15.27 11.07
N LEU A 94 -8.22 -15.41 10.49
CA LEU A 94 -8.03 -15.84 9.11
C LEU A 94 -7.37 -17.21 9.14
N SER A 95 -8.08 -18.22 8.64
CA SER A 95 -7.57 -19.59 8.56
C SER A 95 -6.46 -19.71 7.50
N PRO A 96 -5.31 -20.33 7.84
CA PRO A 96 -4.26 -20.66 6.86
C PRO A 96 -4.69 -21.64 5.75
N SER A 97 -5.86 -22.26 5.87
CA SER A 97 -6.45 -23.13 4.83
C SER A 97 -6.96 -22.36 3.62
N HIS A 98 -7.13 -21.03 3.72
CA HIS A 98 -7.65 -20.20 2.65
C HIS A 98 -6.65 -19.13 2.21
N ASN A 99 -6.86 -18.62 0.99
CA ASN A 99 -6.19 -17.42 0.50
C ASN A 99 -7.16 -16.24 0.58
N TYR A 100 -6.61 -15.03 0.68
CA TYR A 100 -7.36 -13.82 0.94
C TYR A 100 -6.94 -12.70 -0.02
N ILE A 101 -7.91 -11.92 -0.46
CA ILE A 101 -7.68 -10.58 -1.01
C ILE A 101 -8.16 -9.57 0.02
N ILE A 102 -7.22 -8.83 0.60
CA ILE A 102 -7.53 -7.74 1.54
C ILE A 102 -7.70 -6.46 0.74
N GLY A 103 -8.90 -5.88 0.69
CA GLY A 103 -9.08 -4.56 0.09
C GLY A 103 -8.77 -3.48 1.12
N SER A 104 -7.64 -2.81 0.95
CA SER A 104 -7.15 -1.75 1.85
C SER A 104 -7.70 -0.39 1.44
N HIS A 105 -8.32 0.31 2.39
CA HIS A 105 -8.97 1.60 2.19
C HIS A 105 -8.66 2.57 3.33
N PRO A 106 -8.62 3.89 3.11
CA PRO A 106 -8.43 4.55 1.82
C PRO A 106 -6.98 4.36 1.33
N HIS A 107 -6.69 4.83 0.12
CA HIS A 107 -5.36 4.84 -0.47
C HIS A 107 -4.43 5.84 0.21
N GLY A 108 -4.94 7.01 0.61
CA GLY A 108 -4.09 8.13 1.01
C GLY A 108 -3.16 8.58 -0.13
N ILE A 109 -2.12 9.33 0.19
CA ILE A 109 -1.12 9.73 -0.81
C ILE A 109 -0.07 8.64 -1.02
N LEU A 110 0.46 8.07 0.08
CA LEU A 110 1.56 7.09 0.04
C LEU A 110 1.22 5.73 0.69
N CYS A 111 -0.05 5.49 1.05
CA CYS A 111 -0.51 4.25 1.67
C CYS A 111 0.32 3.82 2.90
N VAL A 112 0.59 4.74 3.82
CA VAL A 112 1.48 4.54 4.97
C VAL A 112 0.98 3.41 5.86
N GLY A 113 -0.32 3.37 6.15
CA GLY A 113 -0.96 2.32 6.93
C GLY A 113 -0.83 0.95 6.25
N ALA A 114 -1.11 0.86 4.94
CA ALA A 114 -0.98 -0.40 4.21
C ALA A 114 0.47 -0.91 4.18
N PHE A 115 1.45 -0.02 3.98
CA PHE A 115 2.86 -0.38 4.03
C PHE A 115 3.26 -0.89 5.43
N CYS A 116 2.95 -0.12 6.48
CA CYS A 116 3.32 -0.47 7.85
C CYS A 116 2.65 -1.76 8.35
N ASN A 117 1.45 -2.08 7.87
CA ASN A 117 0.68 -3.23 8.36
C ASN A 117 0.91 -4.50 7.56
N PHE A 118 1.08 -4.42 6.24
CA PHE A 118 1.14 -5.61 5.39
C PHE A 118 2.56 -5.94 4.91
N ILE A 119 3.49 -4.98 4.98
CA ILE A 119 4.87 -5.18 4.52
C ILE A 119 5.85 -5.31 5.69
N THR A 120 5.83 -4.38 6.63
CA THR A 120 6.74 -4.42 7.77
C THR A 120 6.20 -5.34 8.87
N GLY A 121 7.09 -5.91 9.67
CA GLY A 121 6.74 -6.70 10.85
C GLY A 121 6.49 -5.84 12.10
N SER A 122 6.37 -4.52 11.97
CA SER A 122 6.36 -3.60 13.12
C SER A 122 5.04 -3.56 13.87
N THR A 123 3.92 -3.87 13.22
CA THR A 123 2.58 -3.85 13.85
C THR A 123 2.07 -5.22 14.28
N GLY A 124 2.89 -6.26 14.12
CA GLY A 124 2.58 -7.59 14.62
C GLY A 124 1.60 -8.39 13.76
N PHE A 125 1.60 -8.20 12.43
CA PHE A 125 0.67 -8.90 11.53
C PHE A 125 0.78 -10.43 11.63
N GLU A 126 2.01 -10.95 11.72
CA GLU A 126 2.26 -12.40 11.74
C GLU A 126 1.78 -13.02 13.08
N GLU A 127 1.81 -12.25 14.15
CA GLU A 127 1.29 -12.61 15.48
C GLU A 127 -0.24 -12.53 15.53
N LEU A 128 -0.84 -11.51 14.89
CA LEU A 128 -2.29 -11.37 14.81
C LEU A 128 -2.93 -12.40 13.88
N PHE A 129 -2.26 -12.77 12.80
CA PHE A 129 -2.75 -13.72 11.80
C PHE A 129 -1.75 -14.88 11.61
N PRO A 130 -1.64 -15.79 12.59
CA PRO A 130 -0.67 -16.87 12.55
C PRO A 130 -0.87 -17.75 11.32
N GLY A 131 0.23 -18.04 10.61
CA GLY A 131 0.20 -18.83 9.37
C GLY A 131 -0.23 -18.06 8.12
N ILE A 132 -0.58 -16.77 8.23
CA ILE A 132 -0.93 -15.93 7.09
C ILE A 132 0.26 -15.13 6.59
N ARG A 133 0.55 -15.24 5.29
CA ARG A 133 1.60 -14.53 4.57
C ARG A 133 1.04 -13.31 3.89
N SER A 134 1.36 -12.12 4.41
CA SER A 134 0.97 -10.84 3.82
C SER A 134 1.82 -10.46 2.60
N PHE A 135 1.14 -9.94 1.57
CA PHE A 135 1.70 -9.29 0.39
C PHE A 135 0.96 -7.98 0.14
N LEU A 136 1.63 -6.95 -0.40
CA LEU A 136 0.99 -5.70 -0.82
C LEU A 136 1.23 -5.49 -2.31
N THR A 137 0.19 -5.17 -3.06
CA THR A 137 0.34 -4.88 -4.49
C THR A 137 0.62 -3.39 -4.74
N THR A 138 1.50 -3.08 -5.67
CA THR A 138 1.77 -1.71 -6.12
C THR A 138 1.92 -1.63 -7.64
N LEU A 139 2.12 -0.44 -8.19
CA LEU A 139 2.22 -0.20 -9.63
C LEU A 139 3.28 -1.09 -10.27
N ALA A 140 2.89 -1.84 -11.32
CA ALA A 140 3.78 -2.79 -12.00
C ALA A 140 5.06 -2.14 -12.57
N GLY A 141 4.97 -0.86 -12.97
CA GLY A 141 6.10 -0.09 -13.46
C GLY A 141 7.26 0.04 -12.45
N ASN A 142 6.96 0.03 -11.14
CA ASN A 142 7.99 0.10 -10.10
C ASN A 142 8.97 -1.07 -10.15
N PHE A 143 8.52 -2.24 -10.62
CA PHE A 143 9.34 -3.45 -10.71
C PHE A 143 10.25 -3.50 -11.95
N ARG A 144 10.22 -2.45 -12.80
CA ARG A 144 11.13 -2.27 -13.93
C ARG A 144 12.36 -1.43 -13.57
N LEU A 145 12.33 -0.75 -12.44
CA LEU A 145 13.46 0.07 -11.99
C LEU A 145 14.49 -0.80 -11.25
N PRO A 146 15.76 -0.77 -11.68
CA PRO A 146 16.82 -1.55 -11.03
C PRO A 146 17.02 -1.13 -9.59
N VAL A 147 17.43 -2.08 -8.74
CA VAL A 147 17.61 -1.98 -7.27
C VAL A 147 16.31 -1.75 -6.51
N PHE A 148 15.45 -0.86 -7.01
CA PHE A 148 14.14 -0.58 -6.43
C PHE A 148 13.23 -1.81 -6.51
N ARG A 149 13.23 -2.55 -7.62
CA ARG A 149 12.44 -3.78 -7.75
C ARG A 149 12.81 -4.81 -6.68
N GLU A 150 14.09 -4.98 -6.35
CA GLU A 150 14.56 -5.90 -5.32
C GLU A 150 14.17 -5.40 -3.93
N TYR A 151 14.34 -4.10 -3.68
CA TYR A 151 13.91 -3.47 -2.44
C TYR A 151 12.40 -3.67 -2.19
N LEU A 152 11.55 -3.48 -3.20
CA LEU A 152 10.11 -3.71 -3.10
C LEU A 152 9.80 -5.19 -2.84
N MET A 153 10.38 -6.10 -3.62
CA MET A 153 10.16 -7.55 -3.48
C MET A 153 10.62 -8.07 -2.10
N SER A 154 11.67 -7.49 -1.54
CA SER A 154 12.21 -7.87 -0.23
C SER A 154 11.23 -7.62 0.92
N GLY A 155 10.40 -6.58 0.83
CA GLY A 155 9.28 -6.37 1.76
C GLY A 155 8.10 -7.32 1.56
N GLY A 156 7.98 -7.92 0.38
CA GLY A 156 6.79 -8.66 -0.05
C GLY A 156 5.82 -7.84 -0.88
N LEU A 157 6.28 -6.74 -1.49
CA LEU A 157 5.49 -6.06 -2.51
C LEU A 157 5.53 -6.85 -3.82
N CYS A 158 4.41 -6.79 -4.55
CA CYS A 158 4.27 -7.40 -5.87
C CYS A 158 3.52 -6.47 -6.85
N PRO A 159 3.62 -6.71 -8.16
CA PRO A 159 2.86 -5.95 -9.14
C PRO A 159 1.35 -6.13 -8.94
N VAL A 160 0.57 -5.07 -9.10
CA VAL A 160 -0.91 -5.11 -9.15
C VAL A 160 -1.41 -5.64 -10.50
N THR A 161 -0.98 -6.85 -10.85
CA THR A 161 -1.33 -7.52 -12.11
C THR A 161 -2.13 -8.78 -11.84
N ARG A 162 -2.94 -9.20 -12.82
CA ARG A 162 -3.71 -10.46 -12.72
C ARG A 162 -2.79 -11.67 -12.58
N ARG A 163 -1.62 -11.65 -13.24
CA ARG A 163 -0.63 -12.73 -13.22
C ARG A 163 0.02 -12.86 -11.83
N ALA A 164 0.56 -11.78 -11.27
CA ALA A 164 1.13 -11.78 -9.92
C ALA A 164 0.13 -12.19 -8.84
N ILE A 165 -1.05 -11.56 -8.82
CA ILE A 165 -2.10 -11.86 -7.85
C ILE A 165 -2.57 -13.31 -8.02
N GLY A 166 -2.81 -13.75 -9.25
CA GLY A 166 -3.22 -15.12 -9.53
C GLY A 166 -2.19 -16.16 -9.10
N TYR A 167 -0.89 -15.89 -9.31
CA TYR A 167 0.19 -16.76 -8.85
C TYR A 167 0.18 -16.91 -7.32
N LEU A 168 0.06 -15.79 -6.59
CA LEU A 168 -0.01 -15.81 -5.12
C LEU A 168 -1.22 -16.59 -4.59
N LEU A 169 -2.37 -16.49 -5.28
CA LEU A 169 -3.61 -17.13 -4.85
C LEU A 169 -3.77 -18.58 -5.31
N SER A 170 -2.87 -19.10 -6.16
CA SER A 170 -2.98 -20.46 -6.72
C SER A 170 -1.70 -21.28 -6.60
N GLN A 171 -0.56 -20.76 -7.06
CA GLN A 171 0.70 -21.52 -7.16
C GLN A 171 1.55 -21.40 -5.91
N LYS A 172 1.31 -20.40 -5.05
CA LYS A 172 2.08 -20.18 -3.81
C LYS A 172 1.46 -20.86 -2.58
N GLY A 173 0.62 -21.88 -2.78
CA GLY A 173 -0.09 -22.59 -1.71
C GLY A 173 -1.22 -21.78 -1.07
N THR A 174 -1.65 -22.18 0.13
CA THR A 174 -2.67 -21.50 0.93
C THR A 174 -2.05 -20.54 1.96
N GLY A 175 -2.90 -19.82 2.71
CA GLY A 175 -2.47 -18.89 3.76
C GLY A 175 -1.81 -17.63 3.19
N ASN A 176 -2.12 -17.22 1.96
CA ASN A 176 -1.64 -15.97 1.37
C ASN A 176 -2.71 -14.89 1.48
N ALA A 177 -2.34 -13.72 2.00
CA ALA A 177 -3.19 -12.53 2.05
C ALA A 177 -2.61 -11.44 1.16
N VAL A 178 -3.28 -11.16 0.04
CA VAL A 178 -2.86 -10.16 -0.94
C VAL A 178 -3.63 -8.87 -0.70
N ALA A 179 -2.97 -7.89 -0.09
CA ALA A 179 -3.53 -6.57 0.12
C ALA A 179 -3.48 -5.74 -1.17
N ILE A 180 -4.63 -5.19 -1.56
CA ILE A 180 -4.79 -4.33 -2.73
C ILE A 180 -5.42 -3.02 -2.28
N VAL A 181 -4.77 -1.91 -2.60
CA VAL A 181 -5.33 -0.58 -2.37
C VAL A 181 -6.28 -0.24 -3.51
N ILE A 182 -7.58 -0.48 -3.30
CA ILE A 182 -8.56 -0.62 -4.38
C ILE A 182 -8.81 0.69 -5.15
N GLY A 183 -8.87 1.82 -4.43
CA GLY A 183 -9.06 3.14 -5.04
C GLY A 183 -7.93 3.54 -5.99
N GLY A 184 -6.72 3.05 -5.73
CA GLY A 184 -5.53 3.32 -6.52
C GLY A 184 -5.22 4.81 -6.65
N ALA A 185 -4.47 5.13 -7.70
CA ALA A 185 -4.08 6.51 -8.04
C ALA A 185 -5.28 7.46 -8.24
N ALA A 186 -6.48 6.95 -8.54
CA ALA A 186 -7.64 7.83 -8.72
C ALA A 186 -8.16 8.37 -7.39
N GLU A 187 -8.09 7.56 -6.33
CA GLU A 187 -8.51 7.96 -4.99
C GLU A 187 -7.49 8.93 -4.35
N SER A 188 -6.19 8.70 -4.60
CA SER A 188 -5.12 9.57 -4.11
C SER A 188 -5.18 11.01 -4.64
N LEU A 189 -5.97 11.26 -5.69
CA LEU A 189 -6.20 12.59 -6.27
C LEU A 189 -7.24 13.43 -5.54
N SER A 190 -7.95 12.85 -4.59
CA SER A 190 -9.03 13.49 -3.83
C SER A 190 -8.86 13.28 -2.31
N CYS A 191 -7.65 12.96 -1.85
CA CYS A 191 -7.34 12.76 -0.44
C CYS A 191 -7.42 14.09 0.31
N ARG A 192 -8.41 14.20 1.21
CA ARG A 192 -8.59 15.36 2.09
C ARG A 192 -8.76 14.88 3.54
N PRO A 193 -8.12 15.55 4.50
CA PRO A 193 -8.36 15.28 5.92
C PRO A 193 -9.85 15.41 6.26
N GLY A 194 -10.37 14.47 7.06
CA GLY A 194 -11.78 14.40 7.44
C GLY A 194 -12.77 14.00 6.33
N VAL A 195 -12.33 13.79 5.09
CA VAL A 195 -13.20 13.31 4.01
C VAL A 195 -12.96 11.82 3.78
N THR A 196 -14.04 11.04 3.88
CA THR A 196 -14.01 9.59 3.74
C THR A 196 -14.64 9.16 2.42
N THR A 197 -14.04 9.57 1.30
CA THR A 197 -14.50 9.20 -0.03
C THR A 197 -13.61 8.10 -0.62
N LEU A 198 -14.21 7.00 -1.05
CA LEU A 198 -13.54 5.87 -1.68
C LEU A 198 -13.94 5.72 -3.14
N ILE A 199 -12.99 5.40 -4.02
CA ILE A 199 -13.26 4.99 -5.39
C ILE A 199 -13.35 3.47 -5.43
N LEU A 200 -14.57 2.94 -5.32
CA LEU A 200 -14.82 1.51 -5.19
C LEU A 200 -16.03 1.02 -6.00
N LYS A 201 -17.05 1.86 -6.25
CA LYS A 201 -18.34 1.44 -6.85
C LYS A 201 -18.17 0.65 -8.15
N HIS A 202 -17.22 1.07 -8.98
CA HIS A 202 -16.94 0.46 -10.28
C HIS A 202 -15.68 -0.44 -10.30
N ARG A 203 -14.98 -0.60 -9.17
CA ARG A 203 -13.70 -1.34 -9.06
C ARG A 203 -13.92 -2.83 -8.80
N LYS A 204 -14.54 -3.54 -9.73
CA LYS A 204 -14.93 -4.96 -9.54
C LYS A 204 -13.84 -6.00 -9.86
N GLY A 205 -12.63 -5.55 -10.25
CA GLY A 205 -11.55 -6.42 -10.70
C GLY A 205 -11.02 -7.37 -9.62
N PHE A 206 -10.92 -6.89 -8.37
CA PHE A 206 -10.43 -7.69 -7.24
C PHE A 206 -11.45 -8.79 -6.86
N VAL A 207 -12.75 -8.50 -6.91
CA VAL A 207 -13.83 -9.48 -6.70
C VAL A 207 -13.78 -10.57 -7.75
N ARG A 208 -13.57 -10.21 -9.02
CA ARG A 208 -13.38 -11.19 -10.09
C ARG A 208 -12.17 -12.09 -9.86
N MET A 209 -11.06 -11.53 -9.37
CA MET A 209 -9.87 -12.31 -9.02
C MET A 209 -10.14 -13.25 -7.84
N ALA A 210 -10.82 -12.76 -6.80
CA ALA A 210 -11.24 -13.55 -5.64
C ALA A 210 -12.07 -14.77 -6.06
N LEU A 211 -13.12 -14.56 -6.86
CA LEU A 211 -13.97 -15.63 -7.38
C LEU A 211 -13.20 -16.65 -8.23
N ARG A 212 -12.29 -16.19 -9.10
CA ARG A 212 -11.48 -17.10 -9.94
C ARG A 212 -10.60 -18.04 -9.15
N HIS A 213 -10.06 -17.57 -8.03
CA HIS A 213 -9.12 -18.33 -7.22
C HIS A 213 -9.73 -18.91 -5.94
N GLY A 214 -11.01 -18.64 -5.65
CA GLY A 214 -11.64 -19.03 -4.38
C GLY A 214 -11.00 -18.33 -3.17
N ALA A 215 -10.47 -17.12 -3.37
CA ALA A 215 -9.81 -16.36 -2.30
C ALA A 215 -10.81 -15.43 -1.61
N PHE A 216 -10.94 -15.53 -0.29
CA PHE A 216 -11.94 -14.78 0.46
C PHE A 216 -11.62 -13.28 0.43
N LEU A 217 -12.67 -12.45 0.37
CA LEU A 217 -12.54 -11.00 0.34
C LEU A 217 -12.54 -10.46 1.76
N VAL A 218 -11.56 -9.65 2.13
CA VAL A 218 -11.46 -9.09 3.48
C VAL A 218 -11.44 -7.56 3.40
N PRO A 219 -12.44 -6.84 3.94
CA PRO A 219 -12.39 -5.39 3.99
C PRO A 219 -11.36 -4.95 5.04
N SER A 220 -10.55 -3.94 4.71
CA SER A 220 -9.64 -3.28 5.65
C SER A 220 -9.80 -1.78 5.54
N PHE A 221 -9.90 -1.10 6.69
CA PHE A 221 -10.05 0.35 6.74
C PHE A 221 -9.02 1.01 7.68
N SER A 222 -8.31 2.02 7.18
CA SER A 222 -7.24 2.76 7.85
C SER A 222 -7.71 4.17 8.24
N PHE A 223 -8.15 4.33 9.48
CA PHE A 223 -8.50 5.63 10.07
C PHE A 223 -7.24 6.48 10.26
N GLY A 224 -7.30 7.77 9.90
CA GLY A 224 -6.18 8.72 9.96
C GLY A 224 -5.26 8.77 8.74
N GLU A 225 -5.42 7.85 7.77
CA GLU A 225 -4.55 7.75 6.58
C GLU A 225 -4.58 9.03 5.71
N ASN A 226 -5.75 9.68 5.59
CA ASN A 226 -5.90 10.92 4.80
C ASN A 226 -5.37 12.17 5.53
N ASP A 227 -5.00 12.08 6.80
CA ASP A 227 -4.55 13.23 7.62
C ASP A 227 -3.03 13.47 7.55
N LEU A 228 -2.31 12.58 6.86
CA LEU A 228 -0.85 12.59 6.79
C LEU A 228 -0.31 13.69 5.89
N PHE A 229 -1.11 14.20 4.96
CA PHE A 229 -0.71 15.24 4.02
C PHE A 229 -1.87 16.21 3.77
N ARG A 230 -1.51 17.42 3.34
CA ARG A 230 -2.45 18.36 2.71
C ARG A 230 -2.25 18.28 1.21
N GLN A 231 -3.33 17.99 0.49
CA GLN A 231 -3.34 17.95 -0.96
C GLN A 231 -3.93 19.25 -1.52
N VAL A 232 -3.30 19.78 -2.57
CA VAL A 232 -3.92 20.79 -3.43
C VAL A 232 -4.84 20.06 -4.38
N VAL A 233 -6.15 20.14 -4.12
CA VAL A 233 -7.17 19.47 -4.93
C VAL A 233 -7.77 20.47 -5.90
N PHE A 234 -7.57 20.24 -7.20
CA PHE A 234 -8.20 21.02 -8.25
C PHE A 234 -9.69 20.69 -8.35
N GLU A 235 -10.52 21.72 -8.52
CA GLU A 235 -11.96 21.58 -8.63
C GLU A 235 -12.38 20.69 -9.81
N GLU A 236 -13.48 19.96 -9.64
CA GLU A 236 -14.05 19.18 -10.73
C GLU A 236 -14.54 20.10 -11.84
N GLY A 237 -14.27 19.72 -13.09
CA GLY A 237 -14.54 20.55 -14.27
C GLY A 237 -13.40 21.52 -14.63
N SER A 238 -12.45 21.78 -13.73
CA SER A 238 -11.31 22.64 -14.06
C SER A 238 -10.39 22.04 -15.14
N TRP A 239 -9.74 22.92 -15.92
CA TRP A 239 -8.77 22.52 -16.94
C TRP A 239 -7.56 21.80 -16.31
N MET A 240 -7.08 22.28 -15.16
CA MET A 240 -6.01 21.65 -14.37
C MET A 240 -6.36 20.22 -13.97
N ARG A 241 -7.57 19.99 -13.46
CA ARG A 241 -8.06 18.64 -13.12
C ARG A 241 -8.13 17.74 -14.36
N SER A 242 -8.49 18.30 -15.51
CA SER A 242 -8.54 17.57 -16.78
C SER A 242 -7.15 17.15 -17.27
N ILE A 243 -6.14 18.03 -17.14
CA ILE A 243 -4.73 17.69 -17.40
C ILE A 243 -4.26 16.60 -16.44
N GLN A 244 -4.52 16.75 -15.15
CA GLN A 244 -4.14 15.79 -14.11
C GLN A 244 -4.69 14.38 -14.39
N ARG A 245 -5.98 14.29 -14.77
CA ARG A 245 -6.63 13.02 -15.14
C ARG A 245 -6.07 12.43 -16.43
N ARG A 246 -5.78 13.27 -17.44
CA ARG A 246 -5.18 12.81 -18.70
C ARG A 246 -3.79 12.24 -18.48
N PHE A 247 -2.96 12.93 -17.70
CA PHE A 247 -1.63 12.46 -17.31
C PHE A 247 -1.72 11.15 -16.53
N GLN A 248 -2.61 11.05 -15.54
CA GLN A 248 -2.80 9.82 -14.77
C GLN A 248 -3.20 8.64 -15.67
N LYS A 249 -4.09 8.86 -16.64
CA LYS A 249 -4.53 7.81 -17.58
C LYS A 249 -3.39 7.34 -18.50
N MET A 250 -2.47 8.24 -18.86
CA MET A 250 -1.30 7.91 -19.68
C MET A 250 -0.21 7.20 -18.89
N MET A 251 0.13 7.71 -17.72
CA MET A 251 1.32 7.29 -16.96
C MET A 251 1.02 6.24 -15.88
N GLY A 252 -0.25 6.04 -15.52
CA GLY A 252 -0.68 5.08 -14.49
C GLY A 252 -0.39 5.51 -13.05
N PHE A 253 0.23 6.68 -12.83
CA PHE A 253 0.44 7.30 -11.52
C PHE A 253 -0.22 8.69 -11.45
N ALA A 254 -0.64 9.08 -10.26
CA ALA A 254 -1.29 10.37 -10.03
C ALA A 254 -0.26 11.45 -9.67
N PRO A 255 -0.17 12.56 -10.44
CA PRO A 255 0.65 13.69 -10.06
C PRO A 255 -0.13 14.49 -8.99
N CYS A 256 -0.02 14.04 -7.75
CA CYS A 256 -0.59 14.73 -6.60
C CYS A 256 0.32 15.90 -6.21
N LEU A 257 -0.23 17.12 -6.19
CA LEU A 257 0.42 18.24 -5.53
C LEU A 257 0.05 18.18 -4.05
N PHE A 258 1.02 17.86 -3.21
CA PHE A 258 0.81 17.73 -1.77
C PHE A 258 1.99 18.30 -0.99
N TYR A 259 1.72 18.61 0.27
CA TYR A 259 2.73 18.96 1.24
C TYR A 259 2.35 18.38 2.60
N GLY A 260 3.35 18.03 3.38
CA GLY A 260 3.22 17.77 4.80
C GLY A 260 4.09 18.74 5.58
N ARG A 261 4.93 18.22 6.47
CA ARG A 261 5.87 18.99 7.26
C ARG A 261 7.28 19.02 6.65
N GLY A 262 8.07 20.00 7.08
CA GLY A 262 9.50 20.06 6.82
C GLY A 262 10.32 19.13 7.72
N LEU A 263 11.60 19.00 7.38
CA LEU A 263 12.56 18.18 8.11
C LEU A 263 12.86 18.77 9.50
N THR A 264 13.19 20.05 9.57
CA THR A 264 13.64 20.71 10.80
C THR A 264 12.50 21.27 11.67
N SER A 265 11.35 21.59 11.08
CA SER A 265 10.19 22.14 11.79
C SER A 265 8.89 21.48 11.33
N SER A 266 7.97 21.25 12.26
CA SER A 266 6.62 20.76 11.95
C SER A 266 5.72 21.85 11.33
N GLN A 267 6.08 23.12 11.50
CA GLN A 267 5.34 24.27 10.97
C GLN A 267 5.73 24.62 9.54
N SER A 268 6.93 24.22 9.09
CA SER A 268 7.35 24.43 7.71
C SER A 268 6.69 23.43 6.77
N ARG A 269 6.37 23.86 5.55
CA ARG A 269 5.87 22.98 4.49
C ARG A 269 7.01 22.18 3.90
N GLY A 270 6.78 20.89 3.67
CA GLY A 270 7.76 19.99 3.08
C GLY A 270 7.13 18.73 2.51
N PHE A 271 7.95 17.76 2.16
CA PHE A 271 7.51 16.50 1.54
C PHE A 271 7.33 15.35 2.55
N LEU A 272 7.65 15.56 3.83
CA LEU A 272 7.45 14.54 4.86
C LEU A 272 6.01 14.57 5.38
N PRO A 273 5.39 13.42 5.63
CA PRO A 273 4.03 13.37 6.17
C PRO A 273 3.97 13.92 7.60
N TYR A 274 2.81 14.46 7.99
CA TYR A 274 2.51 14.80 9.37
C TYR A 274 2.51 13.55 10.27
N SER A 275 2.99 13.71 11.50
CA SER A 275 2.88 12.68 12.54
C SER A 275 1.44 12.68 13.06
N ARG A 276 0.60 11.80 12.51
CA ARG A 276 -0.78 11.59 12.93
C ARG A 276 -1.01 10.09 13.17
N PRO A 277 -1.83 9.71 14.17
CA PRO A 277 -2.19 8.33 14.43
C PRO A 277 -2.85 7.66 13.22
N ILE A 278 -2.49 6.41 12.94
CA ILE A 278 -3.18 5.56 11.96
C ILE A 278 -3.66 4.29 12.65
N THR A 279 -4.96 3.98 12.57
CA THR A 279 -5.47 2.68 13.02
C THR A 279 -6.10 1.95 11.85
N THR A 280 -5.54 0.79 11.51
CA THR A 280 -6.08 -0.08 10.46
C THR A 280 -6.85 -1.23 11.09
N VAL A 281 -8.13 -1.34 10.74
CA VAL A 281 -9.00 -2.43 11.18
C VAL A 281 -9.16 -3.41 10.01
N VAL A 282 -8.85 -4.68 10.25
CA VAL A 282 -9.06 -5.78 9.31
C VAL A 282 -10.35 -6.51 9.69
N GLY A 283 -11.31 -6.48 8.77
CA GLY A 283 -12.68 -6.95 8.95
C GLY A 283 -12.88 -8.45 8.80
N GLU A 284 -14.14 -8.85 8.86
CA GLU A 284 -14.59 -10.22 8.66
C GLU A 284 -14.40 -10.68 7.20
N PRO A 285 -13.90 -11.90 6.96
CA PRO A 285 -13.77 -12.42 5.60
C PRO A 285 -15.14 -12.75 4.98
N VAL A 286 -15.41 -12.18 3.81
CA VAL A 286 -16.51 -12.59 2.93
C VAL A 286 -16.05 -13.81 2.14
N ALA A 287 -16.56 -14.98 2.51
CA ALA A 287 -16.30 -16.24 1.80
C ALA A 287 -16.84 -16.17 0.37
N VAL A 288 -16.07 -16.70 -0.60
CA VAL A 288 -16.46 -16.72 -2.02
C VAL A 288 -16.21 -18.12 -2.61
N PRO A 289 -17.05 -18.58 -3.55
CA PRO A 289 -16.80 -19.83 -4.27
C PRO A 289 -15.67 -19.65 -5.29
N ARG A 290 -15.04 -20.75 -5.67
CA ARG A 290 -14.13 -20.79 -6.81
C ARG A 290 -14.92 -20.99 -8.11
N VAL A 291 -14.87 -20.01 -9.00
CA VAL A 291 -15.56 -20.03 -10.31
C VAL A 291 -14.59 -19.52 -11.37
N GLU A 292 -14.21 -20.35 -12.33
CA GLU A 292 -13.20 -20.02 -13.36
C GLU A 292 -13.60 -18.82 -14.23
N ASN A 293 -14.86 -18.78 -14.64
CA ASN A 293 -15.44 -17.72 -15.46
C ASN A 293 -16.66 -17.10 -14.75
N PRO A 294 -16.46 -16.26 -13.73
CA PRO A 294 -17.56 -15.71 -12.96
C PRO A 294 -18.37 -14.74 -13.83
N SER A 295 -19.69 -14.88 -13.81
CA SER A 295 -20.61 -13.99 -14.53
C SER A 295 -20.57 -12.57 -13.95
N ARG A 296 -21.09 -11.58 -14.69
CA ARG A 296 -21.12 -10.19 -14.22
C ARG A 296 -22.01 -10.07 -12.98
N GLU A 297 -23.15 -10.76 -12.98
CA GLU A 297 -24.14 -10.77 -11.91
C GLU A 297 -23.56 -11.35 -10.63
N LEU A 298 -22.77 -12.43 -10.74
CA LEU A 298 -22.08 -13.02 -9.59
C LEU A 298 -21.02 -12.08 -9.01
N VAL A 299 -20.23 -11.45 -9.87
CA VAL A 299 -19.24 -10.44 -9.46
C VAL A 299 -19.93 -9.27 -8.75
N ASP A 300 -21.06 -8.81 -9.28
CA ASP A 300 -21.82 -7.69 -8.73
C ASP A 300 -22.39 -8.01 -7.36
N ARG A 301 -22.97 -9.22 -7.19
CA ARG A 301 -23.46 -9.72 -5.91
C ARG A 301 -22.37 -9.75 -4.84
N TYR A 302 -21.21 -10.31 -5.15
CA TYR A 302 -20.10 -10.38 -4.17
C TYR A 302 -19.45 -9.01 -3.92
N HIS A 303 -19.45 -8.13 -4.91
CA HIS A 303 -19.00 -6.75 -4.73
C HIS A 303 -19.92 -5.98 -3.78
N GLU A 304 -21.23 -6.17 -3.87
CA GLU A 304 -22.20 -5.58 -2.95
C GLU A 304 -22.05 -6.14 -1.53
N LEU A 305 -21.83 -7.46 -1.38
CA LEU A 305 -21.52 -8.07 -0.08
C LEU A 305 -20.24 -7.47 0.53
N TYR A 306 -19.20 -7.29 -0.29
CA TYR A 306 -17.96 -6.65 0.14
C TYR A 306 -18.19 -5.19 0.59
N ILE A 307 -18.95 -4.40 -0.17
CA ILE A 307 -19.27 -3.02 0.19
C ILE A 307 -20.04 -2.97 1.51
N ARG A 308 -21.04 -3.84 1.70
CA ARG A 308 -21.80 -3.92 2.96
C ARG A 308 -20.90 -4.27 4.13
N ALA A 309 -19.99 -5.22 3.97
CA ALA A 309 -19.01 -5.58 4.99
C ALA A 309 -18.06 -4.42 5.33
N LEU A 310 -17.61 -3.66 4.32
CA LEU A 310 -16.77 -2.47 4.51
C LEU A 310 -17.51 -1.35 5.24
N LEU A 311 -18.76 -1.06 4.86
CA LEU A 311 -19.59 -0.04 5.51
C LEU A 311 -19.88 -0.40 6.97
N LYS A 312 -20.20 -1.68 7.24
CA LYS A 312 -20.34 -2.20 8.61
C LYS A 312 -19.06 -1.99 9.40
N LEU A 313 -17.91 -2.42 8.86
CA LEU A 313 -16.60 -2.27 9.49
C LEU A 313 -16.28 -0.81 9.82
N PHE A 314 -16.56 0.11 8.90
CA PHE A 314 -16.36 1.54 9.10
C PHE A 314 -17.26 2.07 10.22
N ASN A 315 -18.57 1.84 10.15
CA ASN A 315 -19.55 2.36 11.11
C ASN A 315 -19.32 1.85 12.53
N GLU A 316 -18.94 0.59 12.71
CA GLU A 316 -18.67 0.00 14.04
C GLU A 316 -17.39 0.55 14.71
N ASN A 317 -16.55 1.27 13.97
CA ASN A 317 -15.22 1.70 14.41
C ASN A 317 -14.96 3.21 14.30
N LYS A 318 -15.76 3.95 13.52
CA LYS A 318 -15.49 5.37 13.21
C LYS A 318 -15.34 6.24 14.46
N THR A 319 -16.22 6.10 15.45
CA THR A 319 -16.18 6.89 16.68
C THR A 319 -15.06 6.51 17.64
N LYS A 320 -14.59 5.25 17.59
CA LYS A 320 -13.42 4.79 18.36
C LYS A 320 -12.12 5.45 17.88
N TYR A 321 -12.09 5.90 16.62
CA TYR A 321 -10.88 6.37 15.96
C TYR A 321 -10.98 7.81 15.43
N GLY A 322 -11.78 8.64 16.12
CA GLY A 322 -11.74 10.10 15.99
C GLY A 322 -12.70 10.71 14.97
N LEU A 323 -13.57 9.90 14.35
CA LEU A 323 -14.68 10.41 13.53
C LEU A 323 -15.94 10.58 14.38
N SER A 324 -16.88 11.39 13.89
CA SER A 324 -18.18 11.60 14.51
C SER A 324 -19.21 10.54 14.09
N GLU A 325 -20.30 10.41 14.84
CA GLU A 325 -21.42 9.53 14.45
C GLU A 325 -22.08 9.97 13.13
N SER A 326 -22.04 11.27 12.82
CA SER A 326 -22.56 11.83 11.57
C SER A 326 -21.63 11.65 10.37
N ASP A 327 -20.38 11.23 10.57
CA ASP A 327 -19.45 11.03 9.45
C ASP A 327 -19.86 9.79 8.66
N GLU A 328 -19.94 9.95 7.34
CA GLU A 328 -20.32 8.90 6.40
C GLU A 328 -19.15 8.50 5.49
N LEU A 329 -19.17 7.23 5.08
CA LEU A 329 -18.27 6.70 4.07
C LEU A 329 -18.92 6.82 2.69
N HIS A 330 -18.43 7.74 1.87
CA HIS A 330 -18.94 7.93 0.51
C HIS A 330 -18.21 7.02 -0.47
N ILE A 331 -18.94 6.20 -1.21
CA ILE A 331 -18.39 5.27 -2.20
C ILE A 331 -18.75 5.74 -3.62
N LEU A 332 -17.71 6.09 -4.40
CA LEU A 332 -17.77 6.55 -5.79
C LEU A 332 -17.34 5.48 -6.80
#